data_AF-A0A353E772-F1
#
_entry.id   AF-A0A353E772-F1
#
_cell.length_a   1.000
_cell.length_b   1.000
_cell.length_c   1.000
_cell.angle_alpha   90.00
_cell.angle_beta   90.00
_cell.angle_gamma   90.00
#
_symmetry.space_group_name_H-M   'P 1'
#
loop_
_entity.id
_entity.type
_entity.pdbx_description
1 polymer ?
#
loop_
_entity_poly.entity_id
_entity_poly.type
_entity_poly.pdbx_seq_one_letter_code
_entity_poly.pdbx_strand_id
1 'polypeptide(L)'
;MNRIVLSSVLAMSAMTMMNPASLMAQSHSGQKTGQTLKYPAAPKDNTVDEYFGVKVADPFRPLEDDTCAATAAWVKAENAVTDAYMAKIPQRAKYLKRLKQVANYEKVYTPFEKNGKWYVYKN
;
A
#
# COMPACT_ATOMS: atom_id res chain seq x y z
N MET A 1 -52.02 22.78 -29.39
CA MET A 1 -52.44 24.07 -30.01
C MET A 1 -52.11 25.15 -29.01
N ASN A 2 -51.32 26.20 -29.19
CA ASN A 2 -50.66 26.96 -30.27
C ASN A 2 -49.51 27.69 -29.52
N ARG A 3 -48.35 28.11 -30.04
CA ARG A 3 -47.71 28.21 -31.34
C ARG A 3 -46.21 28.43 -31.08
N ILE A 4 -45.39 27.94 -31.99
CA ILE A 4 -43.96 28.26 -32.15
C ILE A 4 -43.83 29.66 -32.73
N VAL A 5 -42.89 30.48 -32.25
CA VAL A 5 -42.17 31.46 -33.11
C VAL A 5 -40.71 31.59 -32.64
N LEU A 6 -39.80 31.35 -33.57
CA LEU A 6 -38.34 31.56 -33.50
C LEU A 6 -37.99 33.04 -33.33
N SER A 7 -36.84 33.34 -32.71
CA SER A 7 -35.92 34.41 -33.14
C SER A 7 -34.55 34.28 -32.47
N SER A 8 -33.56 33.95 -33.27
CA SER A 8 -32.13 33.98 -32.93
C SER A 8 -31.59 35.39 -33.18
N VAL A 9 -31.00 36.06 -32.18
CA VAL A 9 -30.05 37.18 -32.40
C VAL A 9 -28.93 37.13 -31.37
N LEU A 10 -27.76 37.41 -31.92
CA LEU A 10 -26.39 37.25 -31.45
C LEU A 10 -25.90 38.43 -30.59
N ALA A 11 -24.88 38.13 -29.77
CA ALA A 11 -23.84 39.01 -29.23
C ALA A 11 -24.19 40.06 -28.17
N MET A 12 -23.60 39.87 -26.97
CA MET A 12 -22.59 40.83 -26.51
C MET A 12 -21.66 40.16 -25.49
N SER A 13 -20.38 40.19 -25.83
CA SER A 13 -19.27 39.74 -25.02
C SER A 13 -19.13 40.65 -23.81
N ALA A 14 -19.39 40.14 -22.61
CA ALA A 14 -18.97 40.77 -21.37
C ALA A 14 -17.70 40.06 -20.90
N MET A 15 -16.57 40.68 -21.24
CA MET A 15 -15.24 40.39 -20.73
C MET A 15 -15.25 40.60 -19.22
N THR A 16 -15.63 39.56 -18.46
CA THR A 16 -15.51 39.57 -17.00
C THR A 16 -14.02 39.64 -16.66
N MET A 17 -13.60 40.75 -16.06
CA MET A 17 -12.25 40.95 -15.59
C MET A 17 -11.86 39.82 -14.62
N MET A 18 -11.01 38.91 -15.08
CA MET A 18 -10.27 37.98 -14.22
C MET A 18 -9.38 38.81 -13.31
N ASN A 19 -9.78 38.93 -12.06
CA ASN A 19 -8.90 39.39 -10.99
C ASN A 19 -7.75 38.37 -10.84
N PRO A 20 -6.47 38.72 -11.03
CA PRO A 20 -5.38 37.75 -10.99
C PRO A 20 -4.97 37.33 -9.57
N ALA A 21 -5.71 37.72 -8.53
CA ALA A 21 -5.31 37.54 -7.13
C ALA A 21 -5.90 36.28 -6.43
N SER A 22 -6.29 35.24 -7.17
CA SER A 22 -6.74 33.97 -6.56
C SER A 22 -6.15 32.74 -7.27
N LEU A 23 -4.85 32.79 -7.51
CA LEU A 23 -4.04 31.61 -7.75
C LEU A 23 -2.91 31.64 -6.71
N MET A 24 -2.62 30.50 -6.07
CA MET A 24 -1.67 30.30 -4.96
C MET A 24 -2.27 30.43 -3.55
N ALA A 25 -3.07 29.45 -3.15
CA ALA A 25 -3.01 28.87 -1.79
C ALA A 25 -3.99 27.69 -1.66
N GLN A 26 -3.77 26.61 -2.41
CA GLN A 26 -4.21 25.30 -1.89
C GLN A 26 -3.13 24.81 -0.93
N SER A 27 -3.15 25.39 0.27
CA SER A 27 -2.53 24.78 1.44
C SER A 27 -3.15 23.40 1.60
N HIS A 28 -2.41 22.37 1.18
CA HIS A 28 -2.70 21.01 1.59
C HIS A 28 -2.34 20.94 3.08
N SER A 29 -3.25 21.42 3.93
CA SER A 29 -3.28 21.02 5.32
C SER A 29 -3.56 19.52 5.32
N GLY A 30 -2.48 18.74 5.26
CA GLY A 30 -2.53 17.32 5.52
C GLY A 30 -3.10 17.16 6.92
N GLN A 31 -4.41 16.94 7.01
CA GLN A 31 -5.05 16.59 8.26
C GLN A 31 -4.38 15.30 8.72
N LYS A 32 -3.49 15.39 9.71
CA LYS A 32 -3.04 14.23 10.46
C LYS A 32 -4.19 13.78 11.35
N THR A 33 -5.20 13.16 10.75
CA THR A 33 -6.06 12.23 11.49
C THR A 33 -5.19 11.01 11.76
N GLY A 34 -4.51 10.98 12.92
CA GLY A 34 -3.87 9.75 13.38
C GLY A 34 -4.94 8.68 13.46
N GLN A 35 -4.92 7.72 12.54
CA GLN A 35 -5.92 6.66 12.57
C GLN A 35 -5.64 5.78 13.79
N THR A 36 -6.61 5.67 14.68
CA THR A 36 -6.56 4.70 15.77
C THR A 36 -6.74 3.30 15.19
N LEU A 37 -5.63 2.56 15.07
CA LEU A 37 -5.65 1.15 14.68
C LEU A 37 -5.85 0.28 15.92
N LYS A 38 -6.72 -0.72 15.81
CA LYS A 38 -6.86 -1.77 16.81
C LYS A 38 -6.03 -2.96 16.37
N TYR A 39 -4.98 -3.26 17.11
CA TYR A 39 -4.11 -4.41 16.85
C TYR A 39 -4.63 -5.66 17.56
N PRO A 40 -4.50 -6.85 16.96
CA PRO A 40 -4.86 -8.09 17.63
C PRO A 40 -3.88 -8.37 18.78
N ALA A 41 -4.38 -9.03 19.82
CA ALA A 41 -3.54 -9.43 20.93
C ALA A 41 -2.65 -10.61 20.49
N ALA A 42 -1.33 -10.44 20.59
CA ALA A 42 -0.37 -11.52 20.40
C ALA A 42 -0.49 -12.56 21.53
N PRO A 43 -0.34 -13.86 21.23
CA PRO A 43 -0.09 -14.90 22.23
C PRO A 43 1.07 -14.49 23.13
N LYS A 44 0.89 -14.66 24.44
CA LYS A 44 1.91 -14.36 25.44
C LYS A 44 1.95 -15.43 26.51
N ASP A 45 3.13 -15.63 27.07
CA ASP A 45 3.33 -16.40 28.29
C ASP A 45 4.33 -15.72 29.23
N ASN A 46 4.77 -16.44 30.26
CA ASN A 46 5.70 -15.96 31.27
C ASN A 46 7.09 -16.58 31.12
N THR A 47 7.49 -16.97 29.91
CA THR A 47 8.82 -17.55 29.68
C THR A 47 9.91 -16.57 30.09
N VAL A 48 10.87 -17.07 30.86
CA VAL A 48 12.05 -16.31 31.32
C VAL A 48 13.26 -17.22 31.19
N ASP A 49 14.27 -16.76 30.45
CA ASP A 49 15.56 -17.42 30.34
C ASP A 49 16.57 -16.79 31.30
N GLU A 50 17.64 -17.52 31.62
CA GLU A 50 18.74 -17.02 32.43
C GLU A 50 20.06 -17.12 31.66
N TYR A 51 20.72 -15.98 31.48
CA TYR A 51 22.02 -15.88 30.80
C TYR A 51 23.03 -15.28 31.76
N PHE A 52 24.07 -16.05 32.12
CA PHE A 52 25.14 -15.60 33.02
C PHE A 52 24.63 -15.01 34.35
N GLY A 53 23.57 -15.60 34.92
CA GLY A 53 22.92 -15.11 36.14
C GLY A 53 21.91 -13.97 35.94
N VAL A 54 21.70 -13.50 34.71
CA VAL A 54 20.73 -12.45 34.37
C VAL A 54 19.46 -13.07 33.81
N LYS A 55 18.32 -12.79 34.46
CA LYS A 55 16.98 -13.23 34.00
C LYS A 55 16.44 -12.30 32.91
N VAL A 56 15.99 -12.86 31.79
CA VAL A 56 15.44 -12.15 30.64
C VAL A 56 14.07 -12.71 30.32
N ALA A 57 13.02 -11.90 30.43
CA ALA A 57 11.67 -12.31 30.09
C ALA A 57 11.47 -12.28 28.57
N ASP A 58 10.93 -13.37 28.04
CA ASP A 58 10.52 -13.50 26.65
C ASP A 58 9.01 -13.81 26.57
N PRO A 59 8.15 -12.80 26.81
CA PRO A 59 6.71 -13.01 26.87
C PRO A 59 6.10 -13.41 25.52
N PHE A 60 6.86 -13.37 24.42
CA PHE A 60 6.38 -13.70 23.08
C PHE A 60 6.96 -15.01 22.55
N ARG A 61 7.63 -15.81 23.40
CA ARG A 61 8.09 -17.16 23.10
C ARG A 61 7.06 -18.03 22.34
N PRO A 62 5.73 -17.97 22.64
CA PRO A 62 4.75 -18.75 21.89
C PRO A 62 4.71 -18.47 20.38
N LEU A 63 5.14 -17.28 19.93
CA LEU A 63 5.20 -16.93 18.50
C LEU A 63 6.33 -17.62 17.74
N GLU A 64 7.28 -18.27 18.45
CA GLU A 64 8.35 -19.04 17.82
C GLU A 64 7.86 -20.38 17.25
N ASP A 65 6.73 -20.91 17.72
CA ASP A 65 6.07 -22.05 17.11
C ASP A 65 5.25 -21.57 15.90
N ASP A 66 5.86 -21.68 14.72
CA ASP A 66 5.29 -21.28 13.43
C ASP A 66 4.21 -22.25 12.91
N THR A 67 4.04 -23.40 13.56
CA THR A 67 3.03 -24.41 13.18
C THR A 67 1.79 -24.40 14.07
N CYS A 68 1.84 -23.74 15.23
CA CYS A 68 0.70 -23.74 16.15
C CYS A 68 -0.48 -22.91 15.65
N ALA A 69 -1.69 -23.34 16.02
CA ALA A 69 -2.93 -22.68 15.64
C ALA A 69 -3.03 -21.24 16.18
N ALA A 70 -2.44 -20.96 17.35
CA ALA A 70 -2.46 -19.63 17.96
C ALA A 70 -1.67 -18.60 17.14
N THR A 71 -0.44 -18.94 16.75
CA THR A 71 0.39 -18.10 15.86
C THR A 71 -0.27 -17.91 14.51
N ALA A 72 -0.80 -18.98 13.90
CA ALA A 72 -1.51 -18.88 12.62
C ALA A 72 -2.74 -17.95 12.70
N ALA A 73 -3.53 -18.04 13.78
CA ALA A 73 -4.69 -17.18 14.00
C ALA A 73 -4.27 -15.71 14.20
N TRP A 74 -3.21 -15.46 14.96
CA TRP A 74 -2.68 -14.12 15.18
C TRP A 74 -2.13 -13.51 13.88
N VAL A 75 -1.34 -14.24 13.10
CA VAL A 75 -0.83 -13.79 11.78
C VAL A 75 -1.98 -13.42 10.84
N LYS A 76 -3.06 -14.22 10.81
CA LYS A 76 -4.24 -13.90 10.01
C LYS A 76 -4.89 -12.58 10.46
N ALA A 77 -4.97 -12.34 11.77
CA ALA A 77 -5.54 -11.11 12.31
C ALA A 77 -4.66 -9.88 12.02
N GLU A 78 -3.32 -10.00 12.11
CA GLU A 78 -2.38 -8.94 11.77
C GLU A 78 -2.42 -8.60 10.27
N ASN A 79 -2.50 -9.62 9.41
CA ASN A 79 -2.67 -9.44 7.97
C ASN A 79 -3.97 -8.69 7.65
N ALA A 80 -5.07 -8.97 8.37
CA ALA A 80 -6.32 -8.23 8.18
C ALA A 80 -6.21 -6.74 8.52
N VAL A 81 -5.48 -6.39 9.60
CA VAL A 81 -5.20 -4.98 9.93
C VAL A 81 -4.36 -4.33 8.84
N THR A 82 -3.32 -5.04 8.38
CA THR A 82 -2.40 -4.55 7.34
C THR A 82 -3.14 -4.34 6.02
N ASP A 83 -3.92 -5.32 5.57
CA ASP A 83 -4.69 -5.24 4.33
C ASP A 83 -5.71 -4.12 4.38
N ALA A 84 -6.42 -3.96 5.49
CA ALA A 84 -7.39 -2.87 5.68
C ALA A 84 -6.71 -1.50 5.68
N TYR A 85 -5.49 -1.38 6.21
CA TYR A 85 -4.70 -0.16 6.13
C TYR A 85 -4.22 0.11 4.70
N MET A 86 -3.64 -0.90 4.04
CA MET A 86 -3.09 -0.78 2.68
C MET A 86 -4.17 -0.53 1.62
N ALA A 87 -5.39 -1.04 1.84
CA ALA A 87 -6.55 -0.79 0.97
C ALA A 87 -6.95 0.69 0.91
N LYS A 88 -6.61 1.48 1.94
CA LYS A 88 -6.90 2.93 1.99
C LYS A 88 -5.96 3.73 1.10
N ILE A 89 -4.86 3.15 0.59
CA ILE A 89 -3.86 3.84 -0.23
C ILE A 89 -4.33 3.86 -1.70
N PRO A 90 -4.84 5.00 -2.23
CA PRO A 90 -5.49 5.02 -3.53
C PRO A 90 -4.56 4.66 -4.69
N GLN A 91 -3.27 4.96 -4.56
CA GLN A 91 -2.28 4.76 -5.63
C GLN A 91 -1.71 3.34 -5.67
N ARG A 92 -2.00 2.46 -4.69
CA ARG A 92 -1.39 1.12 -4.57
C ARG A 92 -1.58 0.27 -5.83
N ALA A 93 -2.79 0.27 -6.39
CA ALA A 93 -3.11 -0.48 -7.62
C ALA A 93 -2.37 0.07 -8.85
N LYS A 94 -2.20 1.40 -8.94
CA LYS A 94 -1.46 2.06 -10.03
C LYS A 94 0.01 1.65 -10.01
N TYR A 95 0.64 1.64 -8.83
CA TYR A 95 2.04 1.21 -8.70
C TYR A 95 2.22 -0.27 -9.03
N LEU A 96 1.33 -1.14 -8.53
CA LEU A 96 1.38 -2.57 -8.87
C LEU A 96 1.29 -2.79 -10.39
N LYS A 97 0.39 -2.08 -11.08
CA LYS A 97 0.28 -2.15 -12.54
C LYS A 97 1.59 -1.72 -13.22
N ARG A 98 2.17 -0.59 -12.81
CA ARG A 98 3.42 -0.08 -13.40
C ARG A 98 4.60 -1.03 -13.16
N LEU A 99 4.72 -1.58 -11.95
CA LEU A 99 5.76 -2.56 -11.60
C LEU A 99 5.66 -3.81 -12.47
N LYS A 100 4.44 -4.35 -12.66
CA LYS A 100 4.21 -5.48 -13.58
C LYS A 100 4.64 -5.15 -15.01
N GLN A 101 4.31 -3.96 -15.51
CA GLN A 101 4.69 -3.53 -16.86
C GLN A 101 6.20 -3.45 -17.05
N VAL A 102 6.95 -2.87 -16.11
CA VAL A 102 8.42 -2.76 -16.24
C VAL A 102 9.14 -4.07 -15.98
N ALA A 103 8.56 -4.96 -15.18
CA ALA A 103 9.17 -6.26 -14.88
C ALA A 103 8.92 -7.29 -16.00
N ASN A 104 7.90 -7.08 -16.85
CA ASN A 104 7.51 -8.01 -17.91
C ASN A 104 8.35 -7.85 -19.18
N TYR A 105 9.59 -8.32 -19.10
CA TYR A 105 10.51 -8.43 -20.23
C TYR A 105 11.38 -9.67 -20.07
N GLU A 106 11.95 -10.15 -21.18
CA GLU A 106 12.87 -11.28 -21.21
C GLU A 106 14.18 -10.94 -20.48
N LYS A 107 14.60 -11.82 -19.57
CA LYS A 107 15.83 -11.73 -18.80
C LYS A 107 16.65 -12.96 -19.11
N VAL A 108 17.75 -12.76 -19.82
CA VAL A 108 18.77 -13.78 -20.03
C VAL A 108 19.96 -13.44 -19.16
N TYR A 109 20.36 -14.36 -18.31
CA TYR A 109 21.49 -14.18 -17.40
C TYR A 109 22.79 -14.63 -18.05
N THR A 110 23.92 -14.34 -17.40
CA THR A 110 25.24 -14.76 -17.88
C THR A 110 25.30 -16.28 -18.01
N PRO A 111 25.64 -16.82 -19.20
CA PRO A 111 25.85 -18.26 -19.37
C PRO A 111 26.98 -18.77 -18.47
N PHE A 112 26.87 -20.00 -18.00
CA PHE A 112 27.91 -20.66 -17.22
C PHE A 112 28.08 -22.12 -17.67
N GLU A 113 29.31 -22.62 -17.58
CA GLU A 113 29.65 -23.98 -17.96
C GLU A 113 29.65 -24.91 -16.73
N LYS A 114 29.09 -26.10 -16.89
CA LYS A 114 29.19 -27.18 -15.90
C LYS A 114 29.24 -28.54 -16.61
N ASN A 115 30.28 -29.33 -16.35
CA ASN A 115 30.49 -30.67 -16.92
C ASN A 115 30.44 -30.69 -18.47
N GLY A 116 31.08 -29.72 -19.13
CA GLY A 116 31.12 -29.63 -20.60
C GLY A 116 29.80 -29.19 -21.26
N LYS A 117 28.84 -28.68 -20.48
CA LYS A 117 27.57 -28.14 -20.97
C LYS A 117 27.39 -26.69 -20.54
N TRP A 118 26.83 -25.88 -21.42
CA TRP A 118 26.46 -24.50 -21.14
C TRP A 118 25.03 -24.42 -20.61
N TYR A 119 24.85 -23.65 -19.54
CA TYR A 119 23.57 -23.38 -18.91
C TYR A 119 23.32 -21.88 -18.88
N VAL A 120 22.04 -21.51 -18.92
CA VAL A 120 21.60 -20.13 -18.80
C VAL A 120 20.32 -20.10 -17.99
N TYR A 121 20.21 -19.14 -17.06
CA TYR A 121 18.93 -18.84 -16.43
C TYR A 121 18.14 -17.91 -17.36
N LYS A 122 16.84 -18.17 -17.47
CA LYS A 122 15.88 -17.37 -18.24
C LYS A 122 14.54 -17.35 -17.50
N ASN A 123 13.78 -16.26 -17.61
CA ASN A 123 12.43 -16.12 -17.05
C ASN A 123 11.31 -16.51 -18.02
#